data_AF-L7W544-F1
#
_entry.id   AF-L7W544-F1
#
_cell.length_a   1.000
_cell.length_b   1.000
_cell.length_c   1.000
_cell.angle_alpha   90.00
_cell.angle_beta   90.00
_cell.angle_gamma   90.00
#
_symmetry.space_group_name_H-M   'P 1'
#
loop_
_entity.id
_entity.type
_entity.pdbx_description
1 polymer ?
#
loop_
_entity_poly.entity_id
_entity_poly.type
_entity_poly.pdbx_seq_one_letter_code
_entity_poly.pdbx_strand_id
1 'polypeptide(L)'
;MKTVKEIFEDQQQLLSEPAVQVLIAEYETVCDDYIDLEQVTGMNKEEPLKELVRQILQSVNDEIKRDEDALRFKETARVDFKSAVVNLKSYIYMYLKDYNIRLY
;
A
#
# COMPACT_ATOMS: atom_id res chain seq x y z
N MET A 1 5.72 -14.52 14.83
CA MET A 1 5.54 -15.98 14.81
C MET A 1 6.29 -16.58 15.99
N LYS A 2 5.76 -17.60 16.68
CA LYS A 2 6.45 -18.21 17.83
C LYS A 2 7.51 -19.20 17.34
N THR A 3 8.62 -19.33 18.04
CA THR A 3 9.63 -20.35 17.75
C THR A 3 9.19 -21.71 18.29
N VAL A 4 9.75 -22.80 17.74
CA VAL A 4 9.52 -24.17 18.25
C VAL A 4 9.79 -24.24 19.77
N LYS A 5 10.82 -23.53 20.26
CA LYS A 5 11.13 -23.47 21.69
C LYS A 5 10.03 -22.81 22.52
N GLU A 6 9.40 -21.76 22.00
CA GLU A 6 8.27 -21.06 22.65
C GLU A 6 6.97 -21.87 22.55
N ILE A 7 6.83 -22.74 21.55
CA ILE A 7 5.67 -23.62 21.40
C ILE A 7 5.71 -24.76 22.42
N PHE A 8 6.90 -25.30 22.71
CA PHE A 8 7.10 -26.44 23.62
C PHE A 8 7.70 -26.05 24.98
N GLU A 9 7.59 -24.79 25.39
CA GLU A 9 8.22 -24.24 26.60
C GLU A 9 7.89 -25.08 27.85
N ASP A 10 6.62 -25.47 28.02
CA ASP A 10 6.14 -26.29 29.15
C ASP A 10 6.13 -27.81 28.86
N GLN A 11 6.47 -28.23 27.64
CA GLN A 11 6.32 -29.61 27.17
C GLN A 11 7.53 -30.12 26.37
N GLN A 12 8.75 -29.80 26.83
CA GLN A 12 9.99 -30.19 26.16
C GLN A 12 10.15 -31.70 25.92
N GLN A 13 9.53 -32.53 26.76
CA GLN A 13 9.52 -33.98 26.58
C GLN A 13 8.98 -34.43 25.22
N LEU A 14 8.03 -33.68 24.64
CA LEU A 14 7.41 -34.01 23.36
C LEU A 14 8.35 -33.81 22.17
N LEU A 15 9.43 -33.04 22.32
CA LEU A 15 10.43 -32.82 21.25
C LEU A 15 11.18 -34.10 20.85
N SER A 16 11.14 -35.11 21.72
CA SER A 16 11.76 -36.42 21.49
C SER A 16 10.86 -37.35 20.67
N GLU A 17 9.56 -37.04 20.56
CA GLU A 17 8.60 -37.89 19.87
C GLU A 17 8.79 -37.79 18.35
N PRO A 18 8.94 -38.92 17.63
CA PRO A 18 9.19 -38.91 16.18
C PRO A 18 8.12 -38.15 15.38
N ALA A 19 6.85 -38.26 15.78
CA ALA A 19 5.76 -37.53 15.12
C ALA A 19 5.86 -36.01 15.32
N VAL A 20 6.35 -35.57 16.48
CA VAL A 20 6.57 -34.16 16.78
C VAL A 20 7.75 -33.61 15.98
N GLN A 21 8.80 -34.40 15.77
CA GLN A 21 9.92 -33.99 14.92
C GLN A 21 9.51 -33.78 13.46
N VAL A 22 8.63 -34.62 12.92
CA VAL A 22 8.08 -34.44 11.56
C VAL A 22 7.28 -33.13 11.49
N LEU A 23 6.42 -32.87 12.47
CA LEU A 23 5.64 -31.63 12.54
C LEU A 23 6.52 -30.38 12.68
N ILE A 24 7.62 -30.47 13.44
CA ILE A 24 8.59 -29.36 13.57
C ILE A 24 9.24 -29.06 12.23
N ALA A 25 9.67 -30.08 11.48
CA ALA A 25 10.28 -29.89 10.18
C ALA A 25 9.31 -29.25 9.16
N GLU A 26 8.06 -29.69 9.15
CA GLU A 26 7.01 -29.09 8.32
C GLU A 26 6.72 -27.65 8.76
N TYR A 27 6.65 -27.39 10.07
CA TYR A 27 6.45 -26.06 10.62
C TYR A 27 7.56 -25.09 10.21
N GLU A 28 8.82 -25.50 10.36
CA GLU A 28 9.99 -24.68 9.99
C GLU A 28 10.00 -24.36 8.49
N THR A 29 9.64 -25.32 7.63
CA THR A 29 9.51 -25.09 6.18
C THR A 29 8.46 -24.03 5.88
N VAL A 30 7.28 -24.13 6.50
CA VAL A 30 6.20 -23.14 6.31
C VAL A 30 6.59 -21.77 6.87
N CYS A 31 7.37 -21.73 7.96
CA CYS A 31 7.88 -20.50 8.54
C CYS A 31 8.82 -19.76 7.58
N ASP A 32 9.72 -20.49 6.94
CA ASP A 32 10.65 -19.94 5.96
C ASP A 32 9.89 -19.41 4.73
N ASP A 33 8.96 -20.20 4.18
CA ASP A 33 8.08 -19.78 3.08
C ASP A 33 7.27 -18.52 3.43
N TYR A 34 6.79 -18.42 4.67
CA TYR A 34 6.07 -17.26 5.16
C TYR A 34 6.96 -16.02 5.24
N ILE A 35 8.20 -16.15 5.74
CA ILE A 35 9.15 -15.03 5.82
C ILE A 35 9.50 -14.53 4.42
N ASP A 36 9.74 -15.42 3.45
CA ASP A 36 10.01 -15.05 2.07
C ASP A 36 8.82 -14.29 1.46
N LEU A 37 7.59 -14.77 1.69
CA LEU A 37 6.38 -14.09 1.27
C LEU A 37 6.23 -12.72 1.95
N GLU A 38 6.52 -12.61 3.24
CA GLU A 38 6.48 -11.36 4.00
C GLU A 38 7.50 -10.34 3.47
N GLN A 39 8.69 -10.78 3.06
CA GLN A 39 9.69 -9.91 2.44
C GLN A 39 9.24 -9.41 1.06
N VAL A 40 8.68 -10.29 0.23
CA VAL A 40 8.16 -9.92 -1.10
C VAL A 40 6.98 -8.95 -0.98
N THR A 41 6.06 -9.22 -0.04
CA THR A 41 4.89 -8.37 0.21
C THR A 41 5.25 -7.06 0.91
N GLY A 42 6.25 -7.06 1.80
CA GLY A 42 6.79 -5.85 2.44
C GLY A 42 7.49 -4.91 1.46
N MET A 43 8.01 -5.44 0.34
CA MET A 43 8.52 -4.64 -0.78
C MET A 43 7.41 -4.16 -1.74
N ASN A 44 6.14 -4.44 -1.46
CA ASN A 44 5.04 -3.97 -2.29
C ASN A 44 4.98 -2.42 -2.27
N LYS A 45 5.20 -1.82 -3.44
CA LYS A 45 5.13 -0.36 -3.65
C LYS A 45 3.70 0.15 -3.84
N GLU A 46 2.70 -0.72 -3.81
CA GLU A 46 1.30 -0.38 -4.06
C GLU A 46 0.79 0.71 -3.13
N GLU A 47 0.99 0.59 -1.81
CA GLU A 47 0.53 1.62 -0.86
C GLU A 47 1.25 2.97 -1.03
N PRO A 48 2.60 3.02 -1.13
CA PRO A 48 3.31 4.24 -1.49
C PRO A 48 2.84 4.87 -2.81
N LEU A 49 2.54 4.06 -3.83
CA LEU A 49 2.06 4.54 -5.12
C LEU A 49 0.61 5.04 -5.04
N LYS A 50 -0.27 4.37 -4.31
CA LYS A 50 -1.64 4.87 -4.04
C LYS A 50 -1.58 6.21 -3.32
N GLU A 51 -0.69 6.34 -2.35
CA GLU A 51 -0.50 7.59 -1.62
C GLU A 51 0.01 8.72 -2.53
N LEU A 52 0.97 8.43 -3.41
CA LEU A 52 1.41 9.40 -4.42
C LEU A 52 0.24 9.87 -5.30
N VAL A 53 -0.63 8.96 -5.74
CA VAL A 53 -1.82 9.33 -6.54
C VAL A 53 -2.78 10.22 -5.73
N ARG A 54 -2.99 9.94 -4.44
CA ARG A 54 -3.81 10.80 -3.56
C ARG A 54 -3.23 12.21 -3.48
N GLN A 55 -1.92 12.34 -3.30
CA GLN A 55 -1.23 13.63 -3.23
C GLN A 55 -1.34 14.44 -4.54
N ILE A 56 -1.25 13.77 -5.69
CA ILE A 56 -1.45 14.40 -7.00
C ILE A 56 -2.90 14.91 -7.13
N LEU A 57 -3.89 14.09 -6.77
CA LEU A 57 -5.31 14.50 -6.81
C LEU A 57 -5.60 15.68 -5.86
N GLN A 58 -4.98 15.69 -4.68
CA GLN A 58 -5.09 16.80 -3.75
C GLN A 58 -4.51 18.09 -4.35
N SER A 59 -3.31 18.02 -4.91
CA SER A 59 -2.64 19.16 -5.56
C SER A 59 -3.46 19.73 -6.72
N VAL A 60 -4.09 18.85 -7.50
CA VAL A 60 -5.00 19.21 -8.60
C VAL A 60 -6.24 19.95 -8.06
N ASN A 61 -6.86 19.45 -6.99
CA ASN A 61 -8.01 20.13 -6.39
C ASN A 61 -7.64 21.48 -5.79
N ASP A 62 -6.46 21.58 -5.17
CA ASP A 62 -5.97 22.82 -4.60
C ASP A 62 -5.70 23.87 -5.68
N GLU A 63 -5.20 23.47 -6.85
CA GLU A 63 -5.00 24.38 -7.99
C GLU A 63 -6.34 24.88 -8.54
N ILE A 64 -7.32 24.00 -8.72
CA ILE A 64 -8.68 24.39 -9.15
C ILE A 64 -9.27 25.41 -8.16
N LYS A 65 -9.13 25.16 -6.87
CA LYS A 65 -9.62 26.07 -5.83
C LYS A 65 -8.88 27.41 -5.85
N ARG A 66 -7.55 27.40 -6.05
CA ARG A 66 -6.74 28.62 -6.20
C ARG A 66 -7.20 29.47 -7.39
N ASP A 67 -7.58 28.85 -8.51
CA ASP A 67 -8.15 29.56 -9.66
C ASP A 67 -9.52 30.17 -9.35
N GLU A 68 -10.38 29.41 -8.66
CA GLU A 68 -11.70 29.90 -8.22
C GLU A 68 -11.58 31.10 -7.26
N ASP A 69 -10.66 31.01 -6.29
CA ASP A 69 -10.40 32.09 -5.33
C ASP A 69 -9.79 33.32 -6.03
N ALA A 70 -8.84 33.14 -6.96
CA ALA A 70 -8.26 34.25 -7.71
C ALA A 70 -9.32 35.04 -8.52
N LEU A 71 -10.27 34.32 -9.14
CA LEU A 71 -11.41 34.94 -9.82
C LEU A 71 -12.32 35.69 -8.83
N ARG A 72 -12.56 35.09 -7.65
CA ARG A 72 -13.39 35.68 -6.60
C ARG A 72 -12.79 36.96 -6.03
N PHE A 73 -11.48 37.01 -5.82
CA PHE A 73 -10.78 38.14 -5.21
C PHE A 73 -10.20 39.13 -6.23
N LYS A 74 -10.43 38.92 -7.54
CA LYS A 74 -9.92 39.76 -8.63
C LYS A 74 -8.40 39.93 -8.57
N GLU A 75 -7.70 38.83 -8.29
CA GLU A 75 -6.25 38.79 -8.31
C GLU A 75 -5.71 39.09 -9.73
N THR A 76 -4.43 39.45 -9.83
CA THR A 76 -3.77 39.70 -11.11
C THR A 76 -3.78 38.47 -12.01
N ALA A 77 -3.63 38.68 -13.32
CA ALA A 77 -3.69 37.61 -14.32
C ALA A 77 -2.72 36.46 -13.98
N ARG A 78 -3.27 35.26 -13.83
CA ARG A 78 -2.52 34.02 -13.64
C ARG A 78 -2.35 33.29 -14.97
N VAL A 79 -1.40 32.37 -15.01
CA VAL A 79 -1.25 31.45 -16.15
C VAL A 79 -2.40 30.45 -16.09
N ASP A 80 -3.17 30.33 -17.17
CA ASP A 80 -4.32 29.42 -17.25
C ASP A 80 -3.87 27.98 -17.46
N PHE A 81 -3.80 27.22 -16.36
CA PHE A 81 -3.57 25.77 -16.38
C PHE A 81 -4.87 24.97 -16.20
N LYS A 82 -6.03 25.63 -16.13
CA LYS A 82 -7.30 25.01 -15.73
C LYS A 82 -7.62 23.79 -16.57
N SER A 83 -7.50 23.92 -17.89
CA SER A 83 -7.76 22.83 -18.83
C SER A 83 -6.80 21.66 -18.63
N ALA A 84 -5.51 21.93 -18.42
CA ALA A 84 -4.50 20.90 -18.19
C ALA A 84 -4.74 20.15 -16.87
N VAL A 85 -5.07 20.87 -15.80
CA VAL A 85 -5.34 20.32 -14.47
C VAL A 85 -6.61 19.47 -14.46
N VAL A 86 -7.68 19.93 -15.11
CA VAL A 86 -8.92 19.15 -15.27
C VAL A 86 -8.67 17.89 -16.10
N ASN A 87 -7.90 17.98 -17.18
CA ASN A 87 -7.57 16.82 -18.01
C ASN A 87 -6.76 15.78 -17.21
N LEU A 88 -5.79 16.22 -16.41
CA LEU A 88 -5.02 15.33 -15.54
C LEU A 88 -5.92 14.62 -14.52
N LYS A 89 -6.84 15.36 -13.87
CA LYS A 89 -7.82 14.79 -12.94
C LYS A 89 -8.63 13.67 -13.59
N SER A 90 -9.20 13.96 -14.75
CA SER A 90 -10.02 12.99 -15.51
C SER A 90 -9.21 11.78 -15.94
N TYR A 91 -8.00 11.99 -16.43
CA TYR A 91 -7.10 10.90 -16.81
C TYR A 91 -6.79 9.96 -15.64
N ILE A 92 -6.47 10.52 -14.46
CA ILE A 92 -6.21 9.73 -13.26
C ILE A 92 -7.44 8.89 -12.89
N TYR A 93 -8.64 9.48 -12.86
CA TYR A 93 -9.85 8.72 -12.52
C TYR A 93 -10.19 7.63 -13.53
N MET A 94 -10.00 7.89 -14.82
CA MET A 94 -10.18 6.87 -15.86
C MET A 94 -9.20 5.72 -15.66
N TYR A 95 -7.92 6.02 -15.45
CA TYR A 95 -6.90 5.01 -15.23
C TYR A 95 -7.20 4.17 -13.97
N LEU A 96 -7.56 4.80 -12.86
CA LEU A 96 -7.94 4.08 -11.64
C LEU A 96 -9.12 3.14 -11.87
N LYS A 97 -10.12 3.58 -12.66
CA LYS A 97 -11.28 2.77 -13.01
C LYS A 97 -10.92 1.60 -13.92
N ASP A 98 -10.17 1.84 -14.99
CA ASP A 98 -9.82 0.83 -16.00
C ASP A 98 -9.00 -0.32 -15.39
N TYR A 99 -8.18 -0.01 -14.38
CA TYR A 99 -7.33 -0.98 -13.68
C TYR A 99 -7.89 -1.43 -12.31
N ASN A 100 -9.14 -1.06 -11.96
CA ASN A 100 -9.77 -1.38 -10.67
C ASN A 100 -8.94 -0.99 -9.43
N ILE A 101 -8.16 0.09 -9.52
CA ILE A 101 -7.33 0.60 -8.43
C ILE A 101 -8.21 1.41 -7.47
N ARG A 102 -8.22 1.00 -6.21
CA ARG A 102 -9.01 1.62 -5.14
C ARG A 102 -8.08 2.45 -4.26
N LEU A 103 -8.45 3.71 -4.02
CA LEU A 103 -7.68 4.65 -3.19
C LEU A 103 -8.22 4.76 -1.75
N TYR A 104 -9.22 3.97 -1.38
CA TYR A 104 -9.85 3.95 -0.06
C TYR A 104 -9.27 2.87 0.86
#